data_AF-A0A1W6PSJ4-F1
#
_entry.id   AF-A0A1W6PSJ4-F1
#
_cell.length_a   1.000
_cell.length_b   1.000
_cell.length_c   1.000
_cell.angle_alpha   90.00
_cell.angle_beta   90.00
_cell.angle_gamma   90.00
#
_symmetry.space_group_name_H-M   'P 1'
#
loop_
_entity.id
_entity.type
_entity.pdbx_description
1 polymer ?
#
loop_
_entity_poly.entity_id
_entity_poly.type
_entity_poly.pdbx_seq_one_letter_code
_entity_poly.pdbx_strand_id
1 'polypeptide(L)'
;MPRLPFSFSCPAPQRSAPPTKCLPRESQVLDLAPIGLVPDNIGAMSLGKARDGTDVLILRSDNNFSTSQKSQFYAFKVLRRSQQ
;
A
#
# COMPACT_ATOMS: atom_id res chain seq x y z
N MET A 1 -15.48 12.13 18.55
CA MET A 1 -14.56 11.01 18.29
C MET A 1 -15.37 9.75 18.00
N PRO A 2 -15.75 9.43 16.75
CA PRO A 2 -16.38 8.13 16.47
C PRO A 2 -15.29 7.07 16.26
N ARG A 3 -15.34 5.99 17.05
CA ARG A 3 -14.54 4.78 16.84
C ARG A 3 -15.02 4.07 15.57
N LEU A 4 -14.13 3.83 14.61
CA LEU A 4 -14.41 2.90 13.51
C LEU A 4 -14.48 1.47 14.10
N PRO A 5 -15.54 0.70 13.81
CA PRO A 5 -15.57 -0.70 14.19
C PRO A 5 -14.80 -1.49 13.13
N PHE A 6 -13.58 -1.90 13.45
CA PHE A 6 -12.96 -3.00 12.72
C PHE A 6 -13.71 -4.29 13.09
N SER A 7 -14.72 -4.66 12.29
CA SER A 7 -15.42 -5.94 12.44
C SER A 7 -14.53 -7.08 11.95
N PHE A 8 -13.97 -7.83 12.89
CA PHE A 8 -13.39 -9.14 12.60
C PHE A 8 -14.51 -10.13 12.34
N SER A 9 -14.74 -10.48 11.07
CA SER A 9 -15.61 -11.59 10.71
C SER A 9 -14.77 -12.87 10.65
N CYS A 10 -14.46 -13.43 11.83
CA CYS A 10 -14.10 -14.84 11.96
C CYS A 10 -15.32 -15.59 12.50
N PRO A 11 -15.78 -16.67 11.84
CA PRO A 11 -16.80 -17.53 12.45
C PRO A 11 -16.24 -18.13 13.74
N ALA A 12 -17.07 -18.19 14.78
CA ALA A 12 -16.69 -18.80 16.05
C ALA A 12 -16.22 -20.25 15.82
N PRO A 13 -15.12 -20.70 16.44
CA PRO A 13 -14.60 -22.06 16.23
C PRO A 13 -15.67 -23.09 16.61
N GLN A 14 -16.04 -23.94 15.66
CA GLN A 14 -16.89 -25.10 15.95
C GLN A 14 -16.06 -26.14 16.70
N ARG A 15 -16.63 -26.68 17.78
CA ARG A 15 -15.97 -27.46 18.84
C ARG A 15 -15.24 -28.75 18.39
N SER A 16 -15.35 -29.12 17.12
CA SER A 16 -14.80 -30.34 16.52
C SER A 16 -13.90 -30.11 15.31
N ALA A 17 -13.67 -28.86 14.89
CA ALA A 17 -12.83 -28.55 13.73
C ALA A 17 -11.40 -28.16 14.17
N PRO A 18 -10.36 -28.52 13.40
CA PRO A 18 -9.01 -28.01 13.64
C PRO A 18 -9.03 -26.46 13.62
N PRO A 19 -8.17 -25.79 14.42
CA PRO A 19 -8.19 -24.33 14.50
C PRO A 19 -8.00 -23.73 13.11
N THR A 20 -9.07 -23.13 12.58
CA THR A 20 -9.02 -22.45 11.30
C THR A 20 -8.19 -21.19 11.49
N LYS A 21 -7.02 -21.13 10.84
CA LYS A 21 -6.19 -19.92 10.85
C LYS A 21 -6.97 -18.81 10.14
N CYS A 22 -7.44 -17.81 10.89
CA CYS A 22 -8.02 -16.61 10.31
C CYS A 22 -6.92 -15.91 9.50
N LEU A 23 -7.01 -15.98 8.18
CA LEU A 23 -6.15 -15.17 7.33
C LEU A 23 -6.56 -13.70 7.54
N PRO A 24 -5.58 -12.78 7.73
CA PRO A 24 -5.89 -11.36 7.75
C PRO A 24 -6.60 -10.98 6.45
N ARG A 25 -7.64 -10.15 6.55
CA ARG A 25 -8.22 -9.53 5.36
C ARG A 25 -7.28 -8.43 4.93
N GLU A 26 -6.60 -8.64 3.81
CA GLU A 26 -5.89 -7.58 3.13
C GLU A 26 -6.90 -6.66 2.42
N SER A 27 -6.69 -5.35 2.53
CA SER A 27 -7.48 -4.35 1.84
C SER A 27 -6.57 -3.54 0.93
N GLN A 28 -6.96 -3.36 -0.34
CA GLN A 28 -6.19 -2.56 -1.27
C GLN A 28 -6.20 -1.09 -0.84
N VAL A 29 -5.02 -0.54 -0.53
CA VAL A 29 -4.85 0.86 -0.07
C VAL A 29 -4.52 1.80 -1.23
N LEU A 30 -3.86 1.30 -2.28
CA LEU A 30 -3.41 2.10 -3.42
C LEU A 30 -3.53 1.30 -4.71
N ASP A 31 -4.13 1.92 -5.73
CA ASP A 31 -4.10 1.45 -7.11
C ASP A 31 -3.45 2.53 -7.99
N LEU A 32 -2.44 2.14 -8.75
CA LEU A 32 -1.68 3.03 -9.63
C LEU A 32 -2.15 2.94 -11.10
N ALA A 33 -2.88 1.88 -11.46
CA ALA A 33 -3.37 1.70 -12.82
C ALA A 33 -4.31 2.82 -13.30
N PRO A 34 -5.20 3.40 -12.46
CA PRO A 34 -6.08 4.49 -12.88
C PRO A 34 -5.35 5.77 -13.30
N ILE A 35 -4.10 5.96 -12.85
CA ILE A 35 -3.25 7.09 -13.24
C ILE A 35 -2.23 6.71 -14.32
N GLY A 36 -2.40 5.55 -14.96
CA GLY A 36 -1.58 5.07 -16.07
C GLY A 36 -0.23 4.47 -15.66
N LEU A 37 -0.02 4.24 -14.35
CA LEU A 37 1.22 3.66 -13.85
C LEU A 37 1.05 2.16 -13.62
N VAL A 38 1.92 1.37 -14.25
CA VAL A 38 1.92 -0.10 -14.16
C VAL A 38 3.34 -0.56 -13.75
N PRO A 39 3.75 -0.29 -12.51
CA PRO A 39 5.02 -0.80 -12.00
C PRO A 39 4.99 -2.33 -11.91
N ASP A 40 6.12 -2.97 -12.23
CA ASP A 40 6.24 -4.42 -12.16
C ASP A 40 6.39 -4.88 -10.70
N ASN A 41 7.48 -4.45 -10.05
CA ASN A 41 7.77 -4.78 -8.65
C ASN A 41 8.20 -3.55 -7.86
N ILE A 42 7.41 -3.17 -6.85
CA ILE A 42 7.79 -2.10 -5.90
C ILE A 42 8.79 -2.66 -4.89
N GLY A 43 10.07 -2.32 -5.08
CA GLY A 43 11.17 -2.80 -4.24
C GLY A 43 11.57 -1.85 -3.11
N ALA A 44 11.14 -0.59 -3.14
CA ALA A 44 11.38 0.35 -2.05
C ALA A 44 10.36 1.49 -1.99
N MET A 45 10.20 2.05 -0.80
CA MET A 45 9.43 3.26 -0.55
C MET A 45 10.16 4.20 0.43
N SER A 46 9.99 5.50 0.27
CA SER A 46 10.54 6.51 1.17
C SER A 46 9.64 7.73 1.25
N LEU A 47 9.68 8.43 2.39
CA LEU A 47 9.07 9.74 2.58
C LEU A 47 10.17 10.79 2.69
N GLY A 48 9.96 11.95 2.08
CA GLY A 48 10.96 13.00 2.08
C GLY A 48 10.38 14.39 1.82
N LYS A 49 11.30 15.33 1.60
CA LYS A 49 10.99 16.72 1.25
C LYS A 49 11.56 17.02 -0.13
N ALA A 50 10.73 17.57 -1.01
CA ALA A 50 11.18 18.15 -2.26
C ALA A 50 11.91 19.49 -2.00
N ARG A 51 12.59 20.02 -3.03
CA ARG A 51 13.39 21.25 -2.94
C ARG A 51 12.58 22.47 -2.47
N ASP A 52 11.29 22.50 -2.79
CA ASP A 52 10.34 23.53 -2.38
C ASP A 52 9.74 23.30 -0.98
N GLY A 53 10.20 22.27 -0.25
CA GLY A 53 9.70 21.89 1.07
C GLY A 53 8.44 21.00 1.06
N THR A 54 7.93 20.63 -0.12
CA THR A 54 6.76 19.77 -0.26
C THR A 54 7.03 18.36 0.29
N ASP A 55 6.11 17.83 1.10
CA ASP A 55 6.13 16.41 1.51
C ASP A 55 5.91 15.50 0.30
N VAL A 56 6.79 14.52 0.11
CA VAL A 56 6.73 13.57 -1.02
C VAL A 56 6.82 12.12 -0.57
N LEU A 57 6.02 11.27 -1.21
CA LEU A 57 6.15 9.81 -1.20
C LEU A 57 6.90 9.39 -2.46
N ILE A 58 7.99 8.66 -2.29
CA ILE A 58 8.79 8.12 -3.39
C ILE A 58 8.62 6.60 -3.39
N LEU A 59 8.21 6.06 -4.53
CA LEU A 59 8.18 4.61 -4.79
C LEU A 59 9.25 4.26 -5.83
N ARG A 60 10.00 3.19 -5.57
CA ARG A 60 10.91 2.60 -6.55
C ARG A 60 10.31 1.30 -7.06
N SER A 61 10.08 1.24 -8.37
CA SER A 61 9.90 -0.01 -9.08
C SER A 61 11.26 -0.49 -9.55
N ASP A 62 11.68 -1.69 -9.16
CA ASP A 62 12.88 -2.28 -9.74
C ASP A 62 12.58 -2.92 -11.11
N ASN A 63 13.63 -3.28 -11.83
CA ASN A 63 13.55 -3.91 -13.14
C ASN A 63 13.52 -5.44 -13.06
N ASN A 64 13.31 -6.00 -11.85
CA ASN A 64 13.23 -7.43 -11.60
C ASN A 64 14.30 -8.26 -12.34
N PHE A 65 15.55 -7.80 -12.32
CA PHE A 65 16.71 -8.41 -13.00
C PHE A 65 16.64 -8.50 -14.54
N SER A 66 15.66 -7.85 -15.17
CA SER A 66 15.53 -7.79 -16.62
C SER A 66 16.44 -6.72 -17.23
N THR A 67 17.15 -7.10 -18.30
CA THR A 67 17.97 -6.19 -19.11
C THR A 67 17.13 -5.31 -20.03
N SER A 68 15.87 -5.67 -20.29
CA SER A 68 14.95 -4.89 -21.12
C SER A 68 14.09 -3.92 -20.32
N GLN A 69 13.97 -4.11 -19.00
CA GLN A 69 13.23 -3.23 -18.12
C GLN A 69 14.15 -2.22 -17.43
N LYS A 70 13.59 -1.05 -17.08
CA LYS A 70 14.30 0.00 -16.34
C LYS A 70 13.73 0.13 -14.94
N SER A 71 14.61 0.36 -13.96
CA SER A 71 14.18 0.84 -12.63
C SER A 71 13.50 2.20 -12.79
N GLN A 72 12.35 2.36 -12.14
CA GLN A 72 11.51 3.55 -12.23
C GLN A 72 11.30 4.13 -10.84
N PHE A 73 11.25 5.46 -10.77
CA PHE A 73 10.97 6.18 -9.53
C PHE A 73 9.75 7.06 -9.73
N TYR A 74 8.77 6.92 -8.84
CA TYR A 74 7.53 7.69 -8.84
C TYR A 74 7.50 8.57 -7.59
N ALA A 75 7.31 9.87 -7.77
CA ALA A 75 7.21 10.81 -6.68
C ALA A 75 5.79 11.40 -6.64
N PHE A 76 5.10 11.22 -5.51
CA PHE A 76 3.77 11.75 -5.26
C PHE A 76 3.83 12.84 -4.22
N LYS A 77 3.17 13.96 -4.48
CA LYS A 77 2.96 15.00 -3.48
C LYS A 77 2.01 14.47 -2.40
N VAL A 78 2.42 14.52 -1.15
CA VAL A 78 1.59 14.13 -0.01
C VAL A 78 0.70 15.32 0.35
N LEU A 79 -0.60 15.16 0.13
CA LEU A 79 -1.59 16.14 0.56
C LEU A 79 -2.06 15.78 1.96
N ARG A 80 -1.90 16.71 2.91
CA ARG A 80 -2.52 16.56 4.24
C ARG A 80 -4.02 16.80 4.08
N ARG A 81 -4.82 15.77 4.30
CA ARG A 81 -6.24 15.99 4.57
C ARG A 81 -6.34 16.55 5.99
N SER A 82 -6.89 17.76 6.14
CA SER A 82 -7.36 18.20 7.45
C SER A 82 -8.43 17.22 7.90
N GLN A 83 -8.23 16.59 9.06
CA GLN A 83 -9.33 15.87 9.71
C GLN A 83 -10.35 16.93 10.14
N GLN A 84 -11.40 17.11 9.32
CA GLN A 84 -12.63 17.79 9.72
C GLN A 84 -13.60 16.75 10.25
#